data_AF-A0A8I2YEU9-F1
#
_entry.id   AF-A0A8I2YEU9-F1
#
_cell.length_a   1.000
_cell.length_b   1.000
_cell.length_c   1.000
_cell.angle_alpha   90.00
_cell.angle_beta   90.00
_cell.angle_gamma   90.00
#
_symmetry.space_group_name_H-M   'P 1'
#
loop_
_entity.id
_entity.type
_entity.pdbx_description
1 polymer ?
#
loop_
_entity_poly.entity_id
_entity_poly.type
_entity_poly.pdbx_seq_one_letter_code
_entity_poly.pdbx_strand_id
1 'polypeptide(L)'
;MSLRPMPRKFPLDIERLIFLFVPRNTALTCMLVAAPVKDWLEHTIYRAVCLAGDPQAQRFLESIRHRPYFARTMVKALCLNISVRLKTATPILELCAGLKRLNIRFPCNLIGANPIIAPLNDLTDLEVLYVDL
;
A
#
# COMPACT_ATOMS: atom_id res chain seq x y z
N MET A 1 32.88 -15.95 -6.43
CA MET A 1 32.22 -17.09 -5.75
C MET A 1 30.81 -17.22 -6.29
N SER A 2 30.56 -18.23 -7.13
CA SER A 2 29.23 -18.48 -7.71
C SER A 2 28.41 -19.33 -6.73
N LEU A 3 27.38 -18.73 -6.13
CA LEU A 3 26.41 -19.45 -5.31
C LEU A 3 25.61 -20.38 -6.23
N ARG A 4 25.85 -21.69 -6.15
CA ARG A 4 25.01 -22.66 -6.84
C ARG A 4 23.58 -22.53 -6.29
N PRO A 5 22.55 -22.39 -7.14
CA PRO A 5 21.19 -22.37 -6.66
C PRO A 5 20.87 -23.74 -6.04
N MET A 6 20.44 -23.75 -4.77
CA MET A 6 19.92 -24.97 -4.16
C MET A 6 18.71 -25.45 -4.97
N PRO A 7 18.60 -26.76 -5.26
CA PRO A 7 17.46 -27.30 -5.98
C PRO A 7 16.18 -27.00 -5.21
N ARG A 8 15.21 -26.38 -5.88
CA ARG A 8 13.90 -26.10 -5.29
C ARG A 8 13.19 -27.42 -4.98
N LYS A 9 12.67 -27.55 -3.76
CA LYS A 9 11.88 -28.70 -3.35
C LYS A 9 10.46 -28.70 -3.93
N PHE A 10 9.98 -27.55 -4.39
CA PHE A 10 8.64 -27.35 -4.91
C PHE A 10 8.65 -26.62 -6.26
N PRO A 11 7.62 -26.84 -7.12
CA PRO A 11 7.35 -25.96 -8.25
C PRO A 11 7.13 -24.52 -7.79
N LEU A 12 7.44 -23.57 -8.66
CA LEU A 12 7.43 -22.14 -8.35
C LEU A 12 6.06 -21.64 -7.87
N ASP A 13 4.99 -22.11 -8.50
CA ASP A 13 3.63 -21.69 -8.15
C ASP A 13 3.21 -22.17 -6.76
N ILE A 14 3.67 -23.37 -6.37
CA ILE A 14 3.42 -23.94 -5.03
C ILE A 14 4.20 -23.16 -3.98
N GLU A 15 5.48 -22.87 -4.25
CA GLU A 15 6.31 -22.05 -3.37
C GLU A 15 5.68 -20.66 -3.15
N ARG A 16 5.22 -20.02 -4.23
CA ARG A 16 4.51 -18.74 -4.16
C ARG A 16 3.25 -18.83 -3.31
N LEU A 17 2.43 -19.86 -3.49
CA LEU A 17 1.23 -20.06 -2.67
C LEU A 17 1.58 -20.18 -1.18
N ILE A 18 2.58 -20.98 -0.82
CA ILE A 18 3.03 -21.13 0.58
C ILE A 18 3.34 -19.77 1.19
N PHE A 19 4.12 -18.93 0.51
CA PHE A 19 4.45 -17.60 1.00
C PHE A 19 3.24 -16.66 1.07
N LEU A 20 2.30 -16.74 0.14
CA LEU A 20 1.10 -15.89 0.16
C LEU A 20 0.13 -16.20 1.31
N PHE A 21 0.19 -17.41 1.88
CA PHE A 21 -0.66 -17.82 3.01
C PHE A 21 -0.05 -17.57 4.39
N VAL A 22 1.20 -17.10 4.48
CA VAL A 22 1.80 -16.82 5.79
C VAL A 22 1.17 -15.58 6.44
N PRO A 23 1.07 -15.53 7.78
CA PRO A 23 0.59 -14.34 8.48
C PRO A 23 1.40 -13.10 8.11
N ARG A 24 0.78 -11.92 8.07
CA ARG A 24 1.44 -10.66 7.66
C ARG A 24 2.74 -10.37 8.40
N ASN A 25 2.79 -10.67 9.70
CA ASN A 25 3.99 -10.47 10.52
C ASN A 25 5.13 -11.38 10.06
N THR A 26 4.82 -12.62 9.70
CA THR A 26 5.78 -13.60 9.15
C THR A 26 6.18 -13.22 7.73
N ALA A 27 5.25 -12.71 6.92
CA ALA A 27 5.53 -12.27 5.56
C ALA A 27 6.63 -11.21 5.51
N LEU A 28 6.66 -10.29 6.49
CA LEU A 28 7.71 -9.26 6.57
C LEU A 28 9.11 -9.88 6.70
N THR A 29 9.26 -10.93 7.51
CA THR A 29 10.51 -11.66 7.66
C THR A 29 10.83 -12.49 6.41
N CYS A 30 9.82 -13.10 5.79
CA CYS A 30 9.98 -13.89 4.57
C CYS A 30 10.50 -13.07 3.38
N MET A 31 10.20 -11.77 3.30
CA MET A 31 10.75 -10.88 2.26
C MET A 31 12.29 -10.83 2.25
N LEU A 32 12.94 -11.22 3.36
CA LEU A 32 14.40 -11.22 3.48
C LEU A 32 15.05 -12.53 2.99
N VAL A 33 14.24 -13.57 2.71
CA VAL A 33 14.72 -14.92 2.39
C VAL A 33 15.28 -15.00 0.98
N ALA A 34 14.57 -14.43 0.00
CA ALA A 34 14.99 -14.43 -1.41
C ALA A 34 14.27 -13.32 -2.20
N ALA A 35 14.90 -12.82 -3.26
CA ALA A 35 14.34 -11.76 -4.11
C ALA A 35 12.94 -12.09 -4.70
N PRO A 36 12.67 -13.29 -5.23
CA PRO A 36 11.33 -13.62 -5.74
C PRO A 36 10.24 -13.59 -4.65
N VAL A 37 10.60 -14.02 -3.43
CA VAL A 37 9.68 -14.02 -2.28
C VAL A 37 9.31 -12.59 -1.91
N LYS A 38 10.29 -11.68 -1.93
CA LYS A 38 10.05 -10.24 -1.74
C LYS A 38 9.03 -9.72 -2.76
N ASP A 39 9.22 -10.00 -4.04
CA ASP A 39 8.34 -9.51 -5.10
C ASP A 39 6.89 -10.03 -4.95
N TRP A 40 6.74 -11.31 -4.58
CA TRP A 40 5.41 -11.89 -4.35
C TRP A 40 4.70 -11.28 -3.13
N LEU A 41 5.45 -11.04 -2.06
CA LEU A 41 4.90 -10.55 -0.80
C LEU A 41 4.66 -9.04 -0.82
N GLU A 42 5.52 -8.24 -1.48
CA GLU A 42 5.31 -6.80 -1.63
C GLU A 42 3.95 -6.52 -2.28
N HIS A 43 3.58 -7.26 -3.33
CA HIS A 43 2.28 -7.12 -3.98
C HIS A 43 1.12 -7.36 -3.00
N THR A 44 1.27 -8.30 -2.08
CA THR A 44 0.20 -8.66 -1.13
C THR A 44 0.14 -7.68 0.03
N ILE A 45 1.29 -7.27 0.56
CA ILE A 45 1.40 -6.35 1.71
C ILE A 45 0.91 -4.95 1.37
N TYR A 46 1.21 -4.46 0.16
CA TYR A 46 0.83 -3.12 -0.28
C TYR A 46 -0.56 -3.04 -0.90
N ARG A 47 -1.22 -4.17 -1.17
CA ARG A 47 -2.56 -4.19 -1.80
C ARG A 47 -3.60 -3.43 -0.98
N ALA A 48 -3.56 -3.57 0.35
CA ALA A 48 -4.44 -2.88 1.28
C ALA A 48 -3.61 -2.26 2.41
N VAL A 49 -3.63 -0.93 2.50
CA VAL A 49 -2.83 -0.15 3.45
C VAL A 49 -3.76 0.56 4.41
N CYS A 50 -3.56 0.36 5.71
CA CYS A 50 -4.24 1.10 6.76
C CYS A 50 -3.22 1.94 7.52
N LEU A 51 -3.39 3.26 7.50
CA LEU A 51 -2.54 4.24 8.15
C LEU A 51 -3.27 4.75 9.39
N ALA A 52 -2.84 4.26 10.56
CA ALA A 52 -3.48 4.52 11.84
C ALA A 52 -3.11 5.90 12.42
N GLY A 53 -1.98 6.49 12.00
CA GLY A 53 -1.56 7.80 12.46
C GLY A 53 -0.44 8.40 11.63
N ASP A 54 -0.20 9.68 11.85
CA ASP A 54 0.72 10.46 11.02
C ASP A 54 2.16 9.93 10.93
N PRO A 55 2.81 9.47 12.02
CA PRO A 55 4.17 8.92 11.91
C PRO A 55 4.25 7.69 10.99
N GLN A 56 3.21 6.85 11.01
CA GLN A 56 3.12 5.69 10.11
C GLN A 56 2.90 6.14 8.66
N ALA A 57 2.02 7.14 8.47
CA ALA A 57 1.73 7.70 7.15
C ALA A 57 2.97 8.36 6.53
N GLN A 58 3.78 9.07 7.32
CA GLN A 58 5.05 9.64 6.85
C GLN A 58 6.04 8.57 6.40
N ARG A 59 6.24 7.53 7.21
CA ARG A 59 7.12 6.39 6.82
C ARG A 59 6.63 5.70 5.56
N PHE A 60 5.31 5.54 5.43
CA PHE A 60 4.71 4.99 4.22
C PHE A 60 4.99 5.89 3.02
N LEU A 61 4.72 7.19 3.12
CA LEU A 61 5.01 8.17 2.07
C LEU A 61 6.49 8.13 1.65
N GLU A 62 7.42 8.11 2.60
CA GLU A 62 8.86 7.98 2.34
C GLU A 62 9.21 6.69 1.60
N SER A 63 8.56 5.57 1.92
CA SER A 63 8.79 4.29 1.24
C SER A 63 8.29 4.27 -0.21
N ILE A 64 7.22 5.01 -0.52
CA ILE A 64 6.59 4.98 -1.85
C ILE A 64 6.99 6.16 -2.74
N ARG A 65 7.49 7.27 -2.20
CA ARG A 65 7.79 8.50 -2.97
C ARG A 65 8.81 8.26 -4.09
N HIS A 66 9.74 7.33 -3.88
CA HIS A 66 10.77 6.98 -4.86
C HIS A 66 10.30 5.90 -5.87
N ARG A 67 9.07 5.39 -5.70
CA ARG A 67 8.47 4.32 -6.51
C ARG A 67 7.02 4.67 -6.90
N PRO A 68 6.77 5.82 -7.56
CA PRO A 68 5.41 6.29 -7.84
C PRO A 68 4.59 5.31 -8.69
N TYR A 69 5.20 4.68 -9.69
CA TYR A 69 4.53 3.66 -10.51
C TYR A 69 4.08 2.45 -9.68
N PHE A 70 4.91 2.02 -8.73
CA PHE A 70 4.55 0.94 -7.81
C PHE A 70 3.38 1.35 -6.91
N ALA A 71 3.40 2.55 -6.35
CA ALA A 71 2.31 3.04 -5.50
C ALA A 71 0.96 3.04 -6.25
N ARG A 72 0.95 3.58 -7.46
CA ARG A 72 -0.23 3.62 -8.34
C ARG A 72 -0.75 2.23 -8.70
N THR A 73 0.15 1.29 -8.98
CA THR A 73 -0.25 -0.04 -9.47
C THR A 73 -0.59 -1.02 -8.36
N MET A 74 0.06 -0.94 -7.20
CA MET A 74 -0.05 -1.95 -6.15
C MET A 74 -1.06 -1.60 -5.08
N VAL A 75 -1.20 -0.33 -4.71
CA VAL A 75 -2.11 0.09 -3.64
C VAL A 75 -3.53 0.16 -4.20
N LYS A 76 -4.40 -0.76 -3.75
CA LYS A 76 -5.80 -0.86 -4.21
C LYS A 76 -6.82 -0.46 -3.16
N ALA A 77 -6.48 -0.60 -1.89
CA ALA A 77 -7.28 -0.12 -0.79
C ALA A 77 -6.42 0.74 0.16
N LEU A 78 -6.92 1.91 0.51
CA LEU A 78 -6.28 2.80 1.48
C LEU A 78 -7.28 3.19 2.56
N CYS A 79 -6.88 3.05 3.82
CA CYS A 79 -7.60 3.59 4.96
C CYS A 79 -6.71 4.63 5.65
N LEU A 80 -7.24 5.84 5.79
CA LEU A 80 -6.62 6.96 6.47
C LEU A 80 -7.41 7.26 7.75
N ASN A 81 -6.82 6.96 8.90
CA ASN A 81 -7.47 7.17 10.19
C ASN A 81 -7.44 8.66 10.60
N ILE A 82 -8.25 9.03 11.60
CA ILE A 82 -8.41 10.42 12.07
C ILE A 82 -7.09 11.09 12.48
N SER A 83 -6.10 10.31 12.90
CA SER A 83 -4.80 10.80 13.35
C SER A 83 -3.79 11.04 12.23
N VAL A 84 -4.17 10.89 10.96
CA VAL A 84 -3.32 11.21 9.79
C VAL A 84 -3.56 12.66 9.38
N ARG A 85 -2.51 13.48 9.30
CA ARG A 85 -2.66 14.90 8.92
C ARG A 85 -2.92 15.03 7.43
N LEU A 86 -3.77 15.99 7.05
CA LEU A 86 -4.08 16.32 5.65
C LEU A 86 -2.83 16.50 4.79
N LYS A 87 -1.83 17.23 5.30
CA LYS A 87 -0.56 17.47 4.58
C LYS A 87 0.22 16.19 4.22
N THR A 88 -0.02 15.09 4.93
CA THR A 88 0.61 13.80 4.66
C THR A 88 -0.33 12.91 3.85
N ALA A 89 -1.65 12.99 4.08
CA ALA A 89 -2.65 12.29 3.30
C ALA A 89 -2.68 12.71 1.82
N THR A 90 -2.63 14.01 1.51
CA THR A 90 -2.66 14.55 0.15
C THR A 90 -1.63 13.90 -0.79
N PRO A 91 -0.31 13.95 -0.51
CA PRO A 91 0.68 13.35 -1.40
C PRO A 91 0.58 11.82 -1.46
N ILE A 92 0.06 11.16 -0.42
CA ILE A 92 -0.22 9.72 -0.46
C ILE A 92 -1.33 9.42 -1.47
N LEU A 93 -2.41 10.20 -1.45
CA LEU A 93 -3.53 10.04 -2.40
C LEU A 93 -3.07 10.27 -3.84
N GLU A 94 -2.26 11.30 -4.09
CA GLU A 94 -1.69 11.59 -5.41
C GLU A 94 -0.84 10.43 -5.95
N LEU A 95 0.04 9.87 -5.11
CA LEU A 95 0.88 8.73 -5.51
C LEU A 95 0.08 7.43 -5.69
N CYS A 96 -1.02 7.28 -4.97
CA CYS A 96 -1.91 6.12 -5.02
C CYS A 96 -3.10 6.32 -5.97
N ALA A 97 -2.89 6.96 -7.13
CA ALA A 97 -3.97 7.27 -8.08
C ALA A 97 -4.79 6.05 -8.60
N GLY A 98 -4.23 4.83 -8.52
CA GLY A 98 -4.92 3.59 -8.95
C GLY A 98 -5.73 2.89 -7.85
N LEU A 99 -6.18 3.65 -6.84
CA LEU A 99 -7.00 3.18 -5.74
C LEU A 99 -8.39 2.75 -6.21
N LYS A 100 -8.88 1.64 -5.65
CA LYS A 100 -10.25 1.15 -5.85
C LYS A 100 -11.13 1.37 -4.64
N ARG A 101 -10.54 1.39 -3.44
CA ARG A 101 -11.27 1.56 -2.18
C ARG A 101 -10.53 2.58 -1.32
N LEU A 102 -11.26 3.58 -0.86
CA LEU A 102 -10.74 4.60 0.01
C LEU A 102 -11.64 4.75 1.23
N ASN A 103 -11.05 4.69 2.42
CA ASN A 103 -11.73 5.00 3.68
C ASN A 103 -11.00 6.17 4.35
N ILE A 104 -11.72 7.26 4.58
CA ILE A 104 -11.23 8.47 5.24
C ILE A 104 -12.03 8.68 6.52
N ARG A 105 -11.32 8.81 7.66
CA ARG A 105 -11.93 8.98 8.99
C ARG A 105 -11.58 10.29 9.69
N PHE A 106 -11.05 11.25 8.96
CA PHE A 106 -10.83 12.59 9.51
C PHE A 106 -11.91 13.55 8.99
N PRO A 107 -12.23 14.63 9.74
CA PRO A 107 -13.19 15.62 9.29
C PRO A 107 -12.64 16.33 8.06
N CYS A 108 -13.00 15.81 6.91
CA CYS A 108 -12.85 16.47 5.64
C CYS A 108 -14.04 17.38 5.50
N ASN A 109 -13.86 18.68 5.71
CA ASN A 109 -14.77 19.62 5.06
C ASN A 109 -14.54 19.44 3.55
N LEU A 110 -15.31 18.56 2.90
CA LEU A 110 -15.29 18.33 1.46
C LEU A 110 -15.91 19.52 0.69
N ILE A 111 -16.22 20.60 1.41
CA ILE A 111 -16.76 21.86 0.93
C ILE A 111 -15.66 22.91 1.12
N GLY A 112 -15.23 23.57 0.03
CA GLY A 112 -14.21 24.63 0.05
C GLY A 112 -12.82 24.19 -0.41
N ALA A 113 -11.78 24.98 -0.10
CA ALA A 113 -10.39 24.73 -0.51
C ALA A 113 -9.71 23.63 0.32
N ASN A 114 -10.21 22.41 0.27
CA ASN A 114 -9.60 21.26 0.94
C ASN A 114 -8.56 20.61 0.01
N PRO A 115 -7.28 20.50 0.42
CA PRO A 115 -6.19 20.00 -0.42
C PRO A 115 -6.34 18.54 -0.85
N ILE A 116 -7.29 17.77 -0.29
CA ILE A 116 -7.54 16.39 -0.72
C ILE A 116 -8.51 16.30 -1.89
N ILE A 117 -9.28 17.35 -2.20
CA ILE A 117 -10.33 17.30 -3.23
C ILE A 117 -9.72 17.05 -4.62
N ALA A 118 -8.63 17.74 -4.95
CA ALA A 118 -7.94 17.53 -6.22
C ALA A 118 -7.43 16.07 -6.36
N PRO A 119 -6.66 15.52 -5.40
CA PRO A 119 -6.28 14.11 -5.44
C PRO A 119 -7.45 13.14 -5.51
N LEU A 120 -8.57 13.43 -4.83
CA LEU A 120 -9.77 12.60 -4.87
C LEU A 120 -10.43 12.58 -6.25
N ASN A 121 -10.50 13.73 -6.92
CA ASN A 121 -11.04 13.83 -8.29
C ASN A 121 -10.17 13.09 -9.30
N ASP A 122 -8.88 12.96 -9.04
CA ASP A 122 -7.94 12.22 -9.89
C ASP A 122 -8.04 10.68 -9.71
N LEU A 123 -8.81 10.18 -8.73
CA LEU A 123 -9.03 8.75 -8.50
C LEU A 123 -10.11 8.19 -9.45
N THR A 124 -9.80 8.07 -10.73
CA THR A 124 -10.74 7.59 -11.76
C THR A 124 -11.17 6.12 -11.57
N ASP A 125 -10.35 5.32 -10.89
CA ASP A 125 -10.58 3.89 -10.65
C ASP A 125 -11.30 3.60 -9.32
N LEU A 126 -11.75 4.65 -8.61
CA LEU A 126 -12.34 4.51 -7.28
C LEU A 126 -13.74 3.90 -7.37
N GLU A 127 -13.87 2.67 -6.86
CA GLU A 127 -15.14 1.94 -6.80
C GLU A 127 -15.91 2.28 -5.52
N VAL A 128 -15.21 2.53 -4.42
CA VAL A 128 -15.81 2.73 -3.10
C VAL A 128 -15.10 3.82 -2.30
N LEU A 129 -15.88 4.79 -1.82
CA LEU A 129 -15.45 5.83 -0.90
C LEU A 129 -16.26 5.74 0.41
N TYR A 130 -15.57 5.57 1.53
CA TYR A 130 -16.13 5.68 2.87
C TYR A 130 -15.62 6.97 3.53
N VAL A 131 -16.55 7.78 4.02
CA VAL A 131 -16.24 8.98 4.79
C VAL A 131 -16.94 8.84 6.14
N ASP A 132 -16.17 8.58 7.18
CA ASP A 132 -16.66 8.61 8.56
C ASP A 132 -16.57 10.08 9.02
N LEU A 133 -17.71 10.79 9.03
CA LEU A 133 -17.86 12.19 9.47
C LEU A 133 -18.04 12.31 10.99
#